data_AF-A0A226D0Y8-F1
#
_entry.id   AF-A0A226D0Y8-F1
#
_cell.length_a   1.000
_cell.length_b   1.000
_cell.length_c   1.000
_cell.angle_alpha   90.00
_cell.angle_beta   90.00
_cell.angle_gamma   90.00
#
_symmetry.space_group_name_H-M   'P 1'
#
loop_
_entity.id
_entity.type
_entity.pdbx_description
1 polymer ?
#
loop_
_entity_poly.entity_id
_entity_poly.type
_entity_poly.pdbx_seq_one_letter_code
_entity_poly.pdbx_strand_id
1 'polypeptide(L)'
;MSHNRRYERSEVEAAMKKMPTFSHDHIDLVDMDAFVQEIGYSYTTEQRDAYITFFRDSHDSKILVEVLVAALGAIDDSKELMRIHVTALDKDKDGFIDESEFKSIIPFLLSHDPSFPKVKFDKFVEEADTNKDGKVSIGEAVEWFSKNAKK
;
A
#
# COMPACT_ATOMS: atom_id res chain seq x y z
N MET A 1 -9.53 13.30 -16.94
CA MET A 1 -8.54 12.45 -16.25
C MET A 1 -8.34 13.09 -14.89
N SER A 2 -9.05 12.59 -13.89
CA SER A 2 -8.87 13.02 -12.51
C SER A 2 -7.48 12.55 -12.06
N HIS A 3 -6.53 13.47 -12.04
CA HIS A 3 -5.26 13.24 -11.34
C HIS A 3 -5.55 13.47 -9.87
N ASN A 4 -5.61 12.39 -9.08
CA ASN A 4 -5.69 12.50 -7.63
C ASN A 4 -4.53 13.40 -7.16
N ARG A 5 -4.83 14.42 -6.36
CA ARG A 5 -3.82 15.32 -5.78
C ARG A 5 -3.34 14.77 -4.44
N ARG A 6 -2.25 15.31 -3.89
CA ARG A 6 -1.95 15.12 -2.47
C ARG A 6 -3.13 15.59 -1.61
N TYR A 7 -3.48 14.77 -0.63
CA TYR A 7 -4.52 15.09 0.35
C TYR A 7 -3.87 15.41 1.69
N GLU A 8 -4.35 16.47 2.33
CA GLU A 8 -3.87 16.84 3.67
C GLU A 8 -4.44 15.90 4.73
N ARG A 9 -3.70 15.67 5.82
CA ARG A 9 -4.16 14.82 6.94
C ARG A 9 -5.57 15.18 7.41
N SER A 10 -5.85 16.48 7.56
CA SER A 10 -7.16 16.95 8.02
C SER A 10 -8.30 16.60 7.06
N GLU A 11 -8.04 16.54 5.76
CA GLU A 11 -9.05 16.17 4.74
C GLU A 11 -9.37 14.69 4.83
N VAL A 12 -8.34 13.85 4.92
CA VAL A 12 -8.47 12.40 5.08
C VAL A 12 -9.23 12.06 6.36
N GLU A 13 -8.82 12.62 7.49
CA GLU A 13 -9.49 12.41 8.77
C GLU A 13 -10.94 12.88 8.75
N ALA A 14 -11.22 14.05 8.17
CA ALA A 14 -12.58 14.58 8.09
C ALA A 14 -13.49 13.70 7.24
N ALA A 15 -12.99 13.13 6.15
CA ALA A 15 -13.72 12.18 5.33
C ALA A 15 -13.95 10.84 6.08
N MET A 16 -12.92 10.29 6.73
CA MET A 16 -13.06 9.04 7.51
C MET A 16 -14.04 9.19 8.66
N LYS A 17 -14.05 10.31 9.37
CA LYS A 17 -15.00 10.58 10.48
C LYS A 17 -16.47 10.60 10.05
N LYS A 18 -16.76 10.74 8.75
CA LYS A 18 -18.12 10.65 8.19
C LYS A 18 -18.55 9.23 7.88
N MET A 19 -17.62 8.27 7.90
CA MET A 19 -17.89 6.89 7.54
C MET A 19 -18.66 6.16 8.67
N PRO A 20 -19.69 5.37 8.34
CA PRO A 20 -20.51 4.66 9.33
C PRO A 20 -19.75 3.78 10.32
N THR A 21 -18.68 3.14 9.88
CA THR A 21 -17.86 2.20 10.67
C THR A 21 -16.64 2.86 11.32
N PHE A 22 -16.52 4.19 11.22
CA PHE A 22 -15.40 4.91 11.84
C PHE A 22 -15.33 4.68 13.35
N SER A 23 -14.19 4.16 13.80
CA SER A 23 -13.91 3.89 15.20
C SER A 23 -12.47 4.22 15.53
N HIS A 24 -12.27 5.15 16.48
CA HIS A 24 -10.97 5.65 16.96
C HIS A 24 -10.03 6.13 15.85
N ASP A 25 -9.41 5.19 15.15
CA ASP A 25 -8.32 5.34 14.21
C ASP A 25 -8.48 4.49 12.93
N HIS A 26 -9.65 3.91 12.67
CA HIS A 26 -9.91 3.14 11.45
C HIS A 26 -11.36 3.20 10.98
N ILE A 27 -11.56 2.81 9.72
CA ILE A 27 -12.86 2.42 9.16
C ILE A 27 -12.77 0.96 8.70
N ASP A 28 -13.89 0.27 8.62
CA ASP A 28 -13.95 -1.05 8.00
C ASP A 28 -13.96 -0.94 6.47
N LEU A 29 -13.50 -2.00 5.81
CA LEU A 29 -13.37 -2.07 4.35
C LEU A 29 -14.68 -1.83 3.59
N VAL A 30 -15.82 -2.09 4.24
CA VAL A 30 -17.16 -1.83 3.67
C VAL A 30 -17.39 -0.35 3.34
N ASP A 31 -16.71 0.57 4.06
CA ASP A 31 -16.84 2.01 3.87
C ASP A 31 -15.86 2.57 2.82
N MET A 32 -15.01 1.74 2.21
CA MET A 32 -13.98 2.18 1.25
C MET A 32 -14.56 2.99 0.09
N ASP A 33 -15.65 2.53 -0.53
CA ASP A 33 -16.26 3.24 -1.65
C ASP A 33 -16.88 4.57 -1.23
N ALA A 34 -17.55 4.60 -0.08
CA ALA A 34 -18.13 5.82 0.48
C ALA A 34 -17.04 6.84 0.81
N PHE A 35 -15.92 6.39 1.38
CA PHE A 35 -14.76 7.20 1.69
C PHE A 35 -14.13 7.82 0.44
N VAL A 36 -13.89 7.00 -0.60
CA VAL A 36 -13.29 7.41 -1.86
C VAL A 36 -14.17 8.45 -2.58
N GLN A 37 -15.49 8.26 -2.55
CA GLN A 37 -16.44 9.24 -3.08
C GLN A 37 -16.41 10.56 -2.29
N GLU A 38 -16.39 10.48 -0.96
CA GLU A 38 -16.39 11.66 -0.08
C GLU A 38 -15.13 12.52 -0.27
N ILE A 39 -13.96 11.88 -0.37
CA ILE A 39 -12.69 12.60 -0.53
C ILE A 39 -12.42 13.00 -2.00
N GLY A 40 -13.28 12.58 -2.94
CA GLY A 40 -13.12 12.85 -4.37
C GLY A 40 -11.90 12.15 -4.97
N TYR A 41 -11.57 10.96 -4.47
CA TYR A 41 -10.52 10.10 -5.02
C TYR A 41 -11.08 9.25 -6.17
N SER A 42 -10.25 8.94 -7.16
CA SER A 42 -10.62 8.07 -8.27
C SER A 42 -9.58 6.99 -8.56
N TYR A 43 -10.02 5.77 -8.83
CA TYR A 43 -9.18 4.64 -9.27
C TYR A 43 -9.88 3.87 -10.40
N THR A 44 -9.16 2.96 -11.05
CA THR A 44 -9.79 1.93 -11.89
C THR A 44 -10.38 0.80 -11.05
N THR A 45 -11.23 -0.04 -11.65
CA THR A 45 -11.79 -1.22 -10.98
C THR A 45 -10.68 -2.19 -10.54
N GLU A 46 -9.65 -2.36 -11.36
CA GLU A 46 -8.52 -3.24 -11.06
C GLU A 46 -7.72 -2.75 -9.85
N GLN A 47 -7.50 -1.43 -9.78
CA GLN A 47 -6.86 -0.81 -8.62
C GLN A 47 -7.71 -0.97 -7.37
N ARG A 48 -9.02 -0.70 -7.45
CA ARG A 48 -9.98 -0.90 -6.35
C ARG A 48 -9.91 -2.31 -5.80
N ASP A 49 -10.02 -3.31 -6.65
CA ASP A 49 -10.05 -4.72 -6.25
C ASP A 49 -8.73 -5.16 -5.62
N ALA A 50 -7.61 -4.59 -6.07
CA ALA A 50 -6.30 -4.79 -5.46
C ALA A 50 -6.22 -4.20 -4.04
N TYR A 51 -6.68 -2.95 -3.83
CA TYR A 51 -6.77 -2.36 -2.48
C TYR A 51 -7.71 -3.15 -1.56
N ILE A 52 -8.86 -3.58 -2.06
CA ILE A 52 -9.80 -4.41 -1.29
C ILE A 52 -9.13 -5.71 -0.84
N THR A 53 -8.46 -6.39 -1.76
CA THR A 53 -7.72 -7.62 -1.46
C THR A 53 -6.60 -7.37 -0.46
N PHE A 54 -5.85 -6.30 -0.66
CA PHE A 54 -4.76 -5.88 0.22
C PHE A 54 -5.22 -5.66 1.66
N PHE A 55 -6.25 -4.84 1.89
CA PHE A 55 -6.74 -4.55 3.25
C PHE A 55 -7.41 -5.76 3.90
N ARG A 56 -8.15 -6.56 3.12
CA ARG A 56 -8.75 -7.81 3.61
C ARG A 56 -7.68 -8.77 4.11
N ASP A 57 -6.64 -9.02 3.32
CA ASP A 57 -5.66 -10.05 3.59
C ASP A 57 -4.56 -9.54 4.56
N SER A 58 -4.32 -8.23 4.61
CA SER A 58 -3.21 -7.63 5.37
C SER A 58 -3.63 -7.00 6.70
N HIS A 59 -4.84 -6.46 6.80
CA HIS A 59 -5.26 -5.61 7.91
C HIS A 59 -6.60 -6.03 8.53
N ASP A 60 -7.01 -7.29 8.44
CA ASP A 60 -8.28 -7.79 9.00
C ASP A 60 -9.49 -6.96 8.50
N SER A 61 -9.46 -6.56 7.22
CA SER A 61 -10.47 -5.69 6.60
C SER A 61 -10.61 -4.32 7.26
N LYS A 62 -9.59 -3.82 7.95
CA LYS A 62 -9.56 -2.47 8.53
C LYS A 62 -8.66 -1.56 7.72
N ILE A 63 -9.09 -0.31 7.59
CA ILE A 63 -8.34 0.74 6.93
C ILE A 63 -7.96 1.78 7.98
N LEU A 64 -6.69 1.78 8.37
CA LEU A 64 -6.16 2.65 9.42
C LEU A 64 -6.00 4.09 8.91
N VAL A 65 -6.36 5.06 9.74
CA VAL A 65 -6.25 6.51 9.47
C VAL A 65 -4.81 6.87 9.11
N GLU A 66 -3.83 6.45 9.91
CA GLU A 66 -2.42 6.81 9.67
C GLU A 66 -1.89 6.28 8.34
N VAL A 67 -2.31 5.07 7.93
CA VAL A 67 -1.91 4.48 6.64
C VAL A 67 -2.50 5.26 5.48
N LEU A 68 -3.80 5.59 5.55
CA LEU A 68 -4.46 6.41 4.52
C LEU A 68 -3.90 7.82 4.45
N VAL A 69 -3.68 8.46 5.59
CA VAL A 69 -3.10 9.82 5.65
C VAL A 69 -1.72 9.83 4.98
N ALA A 70 -0.86 8.87 5.32
CA ALA A 70 0.45 8.76 4.72
C ALA A 70 0.34 8.50 3.21
N ALA A 71 -0.45 7.50 2.79
CA ALA A 71 -0.56 7.10 1.39
C ALA A 71 -1.14 8.23 0.51
N LEU A 72 -2.21 8.87 0.96
CA LEU A 72 -2.86 9.96 0.21
C LEU A 72 -2.04 11.26 0.24
N GLY A 73 -1.23 11.48 1.27
CA GLY A 73 -0.27 12.59 1.34
C GLY A 73 0.93 12.40 0.40
N ALA A 74 1.30 11.16 0.10
CA ALA A 74 2.44 10.77 -0.74
C ALA A 74 2.04 10.30 -2.15
N ILE A 75 0.80 10.52 -2.59
CA ILE A 75 0.24 9.89 -3.80
C ILE A 75 0.98 10.20 -5.12
N ASP A 76 1.66 11.33 -5.19
CA ASP A 76 2.48 11.74 -6.35
C ASP A 76 3.98 11.40 -6.17
N ASP A 77 4.36 10.83 -5.03
CA ASP A 77 5.69 10.29 -4.75
C ASP A 77 5.61 8.76 -4.73
N SER A 78 5.86 8.15 -5.89
CA SER A 78 5.76 6.70 -6.04
C SER A 78 6.67 5.93 -5.08
N LYS A 79 7.82 6.49 -4.70
CA LYS A 79 8.78 5.83 -3.80
C LYS A 79 8.30 5.89 -2.35
N GLU A 80 7.83 7.04 -1.90
CA GLU A 80 7.27 7.16 -0.55
C GLU A 80 5.96 6.38 -0.42
N LEU A 81 5.10 6.44 -1.45
CA LEU A 81 3.90 5.61 -1.52
C LEU A 81 4.25 4.13 -1.42
N MET A 82 5.28 3.66 -2.13
CA MET A 82 5.77 2.28 -2.04
C MET A 82 6.18 1.94 -0.60
N ARG A 83 6.97 2.82 0.03
CA ARG A 83 7.42 2.64 1.41
C ARG A 83 6.26 2.48 2.37
N ILE A 84 5.22 3.29 2.23
CA ILE A 84 4.01 3.23 3.07
C ILE A 84 3.29 1.88 2.89
N HIS A 85 3.11 1.42 1.65
CA HIS A 85 2.44 0.14 1.38
C HIS A 85 3.24 -1.06 1.87
N VAL A 86 4.57 -1.06 1.64
CA VAL A 86 5.47 -2.11 2.12
C VAL A 86 5.50 -2.14 3.66
N THR A 87 5.55 -0.97 4.31
CA THR A 87 5.49 -0.87 5.78
C THR A 87 4.14 -1.33 6.33
N ALA A 88 3.05 -1.08 5.61
CA ALA A 88 1.73 -1.55 6.00
C ALA A 88 1.58 -3.08 5.83
N LEU A 89 2.40 -3.71 4.99
CA LEU A 89 2.41 -5.17 4.83
C LEU A 89 3.17 -5.92 5.90
N ASP A 90 4.16 -5.27 6.50
CA ASP A 90 4.94 -5.78 7.63
C ASP A 90 4.01 -6.02 8.83
N LYS A 91 3.41 -7.21 8.86
CA LYS A 91 2.34 -7.59 9.79
C LYS A 91 2.89 -7.81 11.19
N ASP A 92 4.05 -8.47 11.26
CA ASP A 92 4.70 -8.76 12.51
C ASP A 92 5.54 -7.58 13.03
N LYS A 93 5.69 -6.53 12.21
CA LYS A 93 6.40 -5.28 12.51
C LYS A 93 7.86 -5.55 12.84
N ASP A 94 8.43 -6.58 12.23
CA ASP A 94 9.84 -6.94 12.43
C ASP A 94 10.78 -6.08 11.56
N GLY A 95 10.23 -5.31 10.62
CA GLY A 95 10.95 -4.41 9.72
C GLY A 95 11.52 -5.10 8.48
N PHE A 96 11.20 -6.38 8.28
CA PHE A 96 11.60 -7.21 7.15
C PHE A 96 10.38 -7.68 6.37
N ILE A 97 10.62 -8.22 5.18
CA ILE A 97 9.58 -8.75 4.30
C ILE A 97 9.76 -10.25 4.17
N ASP A 98 8.76 -11.01 4.62
CA ASP A 98 8.74 -12.45 4.49
C ASP A 98 8.08 -12.94 3.18
N GLU A 99 8.10 -14.25 2.95
CA GLU A 99 7.53 -14.85 1.75
C GLU A 99 6.00 -14.64 1.64
N SER A 100 5.29 -14.61 2.78
CA SER A 100 3.85 -14.40 2.83
C SER A 100 3.51 -12.97 2.43
N GLU A 101 4.20 -12.00 3.01
CA GLU A 101 4.03 -10.57 2.76
C GLU A 101 4.42 -10.22 1.32
N PHE A 102 5.50 -10.80 0.82
CA PHE A 102 5.89 -10.67 -0.58
C PHE A 102 4.82 -11.21 -1.55
N LYS A 103 4.22 -12.37 -1.26
CA LYS A 103 3.16 -12.92 -2.12
C LYS A 103 1.90 -12.05 -2.12
N SER A 104 1.62 -11.37 -1.00
CA SER A 104 0.50 -10.42 -0.89
C SER A 104 0.75 -9.11 -1.64
N ILE A 105 1.99 -8.61 -1.71
CA ILE A 105 2.29 -7.33 -2.38
C ILE A 105 2.31 -7.43 -3.91
N ILE A 106 2.76 -8.56 -4.49
CA ILE A 106 2.96 -8.66 -5.94
C ILE A 106 1.68 -8.36 -6.75
N PRO A 107 0.50 -8.92 -6.44
CA PRO A 107 -0.73 -8.59 -7.15
C PRO A 107 -1.09 -7.10 -7.06
N PHE A 108 -0.84 -6.49 -5.90
CA PHE A 108 -1.07 -5.06 -5.67
C PHE A 108 -0.13 -4.18 -6.51
N LEU A 109 1.14 -4.56 -6.62
CA LEU A 109 2.08 -3.85 -7.50
C LEU A 109 1.68 -3.97 -8.97
N LEU A 110 1.28 -5.16 -9.40
CA LEU A 110 0.86 -5.42 -10.78
C LEU A 110 -0.40 -4.66 -11.19
N SER A 111 -1.30 -4.33 -10.26
CA SER A 111 -2.47 -3.48 -10.55
C SER A 111 -2.11 -2.02 -10.78
N HIS A 112 -0.97 -1.57 -10.23
CA HIS A 112 -0.44 -0.22 -10.43
C HIS A 112 0.53 -0.12 -11.62
N ASP A 113 1.41 -1.11 -11.76
CA ASP A 113 2.34 -1.24 -12.87
C ASP A 113 2.33 -2.70 -13.40
N PRO A 114 1.58 -2.98 -14.48
CA PRO A 114 1.54 -4.31 -15.10
C PRO A 114 2.89 -4.79 -15.64
N SER A 115 3.87 -3.88 -15.79
CA SER A 115 5.22 -4.21 -16.25
C SER A 115 6.16 -4.65 -15.14
N PHE A 116 5.69 -4.63 -13.89
CA PHE A 116 6.46 -5.09 -12.75
C PHE A 116 6.93 -6.55 -12.92
N PRO A 117 8.21 -6.87 -12.67
CA PRO A 117 8.73 -8.21 -12.92
C PRO A 117 8.11 -9.23 -11.96
N LYS A 118 7.59 -10.32 -12.54
CA LYS A 118 7.08 -11.47 -11.79
C LYS A 118 8.24 -12.34 -11.32
N VAL A 119 8.93 -11.90 -10.27
CA VAL A 119 10.01 -12.66 -9.64
C VAL A 119 9.49 -13.58 -8.54
N LYS A 120 10.21 -14.64 -8.25
CA LYS A 120 9.96 -15.50 -7.07
C LYS A 120 10.60 -14.86 -5.84
N PHE A 121 10.09 -15.21 -4.65
CA PHE A 121 10.64 -14.73 -3.39
C PHE A 121 12.15 -14.97 -3.26
N ASP A 122 12.64 -16.18 -3.58
CA ASP A 122 14.08 -16.49 -3.51
C ASP A 122 14.94 -15.53 -4.35
N LYS A 123 14.46 -15.18 -5.55
CA LYS A 123 15.15 -14.22 -6.43
C LYS A 123 15.05 -12.79 -5.92
N PHE A 124 13.89 -12.43 -5.37
CA PHE A 124 13.70 -11.14 -4.73
C PHE A 124 14.68 -10.96 -3.57
N VAL A 125 14.80 -11.96 -2.69
CA VAL A 125 15.78 -11.93 -1.59
C VAL A 125 17.19 -11.83 -2.13
N GLU A 126 17.58 -12.67 -3.10
CA GLU A 126 18.92 -12.64 -3.70
C GLU A 126 19.30 -11.27 -4.29
N GLU A 127 18.34 -10.57 -4.90
CA GLU A 127 18.58 -9.29 -5.56
C GLU A 127 18.42 -8.06 -4.64
N ALA A 128 17.54 -8.14 -3.64
CA ALA A 128 17.23 -7.03 -2.73
C ALA A 128 18.15 -7.00 -1.50
N ASP A 129 18.53 -8.17 -0.97
CA ASP A 129 19.39 -8.34 0.21
C ASP A 129 20.81 -7.79 -0.06
N THR A 130 20.99 -6.50 0.20
CA THR A 130 22.22 -5.77 -0.11
C THR A 130 23.23 -5.93 1.03
N ASN A 131 22.74 -6.04 2.27
CA ASN A 131 23.58 -6.22 3.46
C ASN A 131 24.00 -7.70 3.67
N LYS A 132 23.38 -8.64 2.94
CA LYS A 132 23.63 -10.09 2.97
C LYS A 132 23.32 -10.72 4.33
N ASP A 133 22.28 -10.23 5.00
CA ASP A 133 21.81 -10.79 6.26
C ASP A 133 20.83 -11.96 6.08
N GLY A 134 20.45 -12.26 4.83
CA GLY A 134 19.54 -13.33 4.47
C GLY A 134 18.05 -12.97 4.60
N LYS A 135 17.74 -11.71 4.93
CA LYS A 135 16.40 -11.13 4.95
C LYS A 135 16.37 -9.89 4.06
N VAL A 136 15.17 -9.39 3.79
CA VAL A 136 14.99 -8.13 3.05
C VAL A 136 14.32 -7.14 3.96
N SER A 137 15.03 -6.09 4.34
CA SER A 137 14.44 -4.99 5.11
C SER A 137 13.45 -4.19 4.26
N ILE A 138 12.51 -3.48 4.89
CA ILE A 138 11.59 -2.55 4.18
C ILE A 138 12.36 -1.60 3.25
N GLY A 139 13.52 -1.09 3.72
CA GLY A 139 14.36 -0.20 2.93
C GLY A 139 14.88 -0.85 1.64
N GLU A 140 15.39 -2.08 1.75
CA GLU A 140 15.88 -2.85 0.60
C GLU A 140 14.76 -3.23 -0.36
N ALA A 141 13.61 -3.64 0.17
CA ALA A 141 12.43 -3.95 -0.63
C ALA A 141 12.00 -2.73 -1.45
N VAL A 142 11.87 -1.55 -0.82
CA VAL A 142 11.48 -0.30 -1.49
C VAL A 142 12.50 0.10 -2.56
N GLU A 143 13.79 -0.01 -2.28
CA GLU A 143 14.84 0.26 -3.27
C GLU A 143 14.76 -0.70 -4.46
N TRP A 144 14.55 -1.99 -4.19
CA TRP A 144 14.41 -3.00 -5.25
C TRP A 144 13.15 -2.74 -6.08
N PHE A 145 12.00 -2.48 -5.46
CA PHE A 145 10.76 -2.10 -6.13
C PHE A 145 10.93 -0.85 -6.97
N SER A 146 11.58 0.19 -6.44
CA SER A 146 11.81 1.46 -7.14
C SER A 146 12.74 1.31 -8.35
N LYS A 147 13.71 0.39 -8.30
CA LYS A 147 14.61 0.10 -9.43
C LYS A 147 13.92 -0.71 -10.53
N ASN A 148 12.97 -1.56 -10.16
CA ASN A 148 12.28 -2.48 -11.06
C ASN A 148 10.94 -1.94 -11.59
N ALA A 149 10.36 -0.95 -10.93
CA ALA A 149 9.26 -0.14 -11.46
C ALA A 149 9.76 0.70 -12.64
N LYS A 150 8.96 0.85 -13.70
CA LYS A 150 9.36 1.67 -14.85
C LYS A 150 9.44 3.16 -14.47
N LYS A 151 10.46 3.83 -15.01
CA LYS A 151 10.51 5.30 -15.12
C LYS A 151 9.46 5.83 -16.07
#